data_AF-A0A5J6J382-F1
#
_entry.id   AF-A0A5J6J382-F1
#
_cell.length_a   1.000
_cell.length_b   1.000
_cell.length_c   1.000
_cell.angle_alpha   90.00
_cell.angle_beta   90.00
_cell.angle_gamma   90.00
#
_symmetry.space_group_name_H-M   'P 1'
#
loop_
_entity.id
_entity.type
_entity.pdbx_description
1 polymer ?
#
loop_
_entity_poly.entity_id
_entity_poly.type
_entity_poly.pdbx_seq_one_letter_code
_entity_poly.pdbx_strand_id
1 'polypeptide(L)'
;MDVQHFERITAFIEARLTPLFDEATGSERGFSMDDTSRALRALRNAVLEASAVKGLIEKRAAAEPALRRVIDQSVEHHWDVLRGIARQWEDHGDFLREFKRHAWELDEALAAPAATEG
;
A
#
# COMPACT_ATOMS: atom_id res chain seq x y z
N MET A 1 -12.49 -1.94 0.63
CA MET A 1 -11.18 -1.51 0.14
C MET A 1 -11.30 -1.08 -1.32
N ASP A 2 -10.83 0.12 -1.60
CA ASP A 2 -10.87 0.75 -2.92
C ASP A 2 -9.47 1.27 -3.31
N VAL A 3 -9.37 1.93 -4.46
CA VAL A 3 -8.11 2.53 -4.96
C VAL A 3 -7.55 3.56 -3.98
N GLN A 4 -8.41 4.33 -3.30
CA GLN A 4 -7.97 5.38 -2.38
C GLN A 4 -7.23 4.81 -1.16
N HIS A 5 -7.64 3.65 -0.65
CA HIS A 5 -6.91 2.98 0.45
C HIS A 5 -5.49 2.64 0.03
N PHE A 6 -5.30 2.12 -1.20
CA PHE A 6 -3.98 1.85 -1.75
C PHE A 6 -3.18 3.14 -1.96
N GLU A 7 -3.79 4.19 -2.49
CA GLU A 7 -3.11 5.48 -2.66
C GLU A 7 -2.63 6.06 -1.34
N ARG A 8 -3.44 6.00 -0.29
CA ARG A 8 -3.06 6.52 1.05
C ARG A 8 -1.89 5.75 1.65
N ILE A 9 -1.93 4.41 1.64
CA ILE A 9 -0.85 3.62 2.24
C ILE A 9 0.44 3.68 1.40
N THR A 10 0.33 3.70 0.08
CA THR A 10 1.48 3.87 -0.82
C THR A 10 2.11 5.25 -0.60
N ALA A 11 1.33 6.33 -0.58
CA ALA A 11 1.85 7.68 -0.34
C ALA A 11 2.52 7.80 1.04
N PHE A 12 1.93 7.18 2.07
CA PHE A 12 2.54 7.11 3.39
C PHE A 12 3.93 6.48 3.34
N ILE A 13 4.07 5.30 2.72
CA ILE A 13 5.35 4.58 2.62
C ILE A 13 6.34 5.35 1.73
N GLU A 14 5.90 5.85 0.56
CA GLU A 14 6.75 6.58 -0.38
C GLU A 14 7.33 7.85 0.23
N ALA A 15 6.58 8.55 1.08
CA ALA A 15 7.09 9.71 1.81
C ALA A 15 8.27 9.38 2.74
N ARG A 16 8.41 8.12 3.19
CA ARG A 16 9.53 7.66 4.03
C ARG A 16 10.67 7.09 3.21
N LEU A 17 10.35 6.41 2.12
CA LEU A 17 11.37 5.79 1.26
C LEU A 17 12.03 6.81 0.33
N THR A 18 11.28 7.75 -0.26
CA THR A 18 11.80 8.69 -1.27
C THR A 18 13.00 9.51 -0.78
N PRO A 19 12.98 10.10 0.44
CA PRO A 19 14.12 10.86 0.94
C PRO A 19 15.39 10.01 1.07
N LEU A 20 15.26 8.70 1.28
CA LEU A 20 16.40 7.79 1.36
C LEU A 20 17.10 7.61 0.01
N PHE A 21 16.51 8.05 -1.11
CA PHE A 21 17.10 7.93 -2.45
C PHE A 21 17.43 9.28 -3.09
N ASP A 22 17.15 10.39 -2.40
CA ASP A 22 17.30 11.72 -2.97
C ASP A 22 18.76 12.18 -2.91
N GLU A 23 19.39 12.34 -4.08
CA GLU A 23 20.74 12.87 -4.21
C GLU A 23 20.88 14.28 -3.59
N ALA A 24 19.81 15.09 -3.63
CA ALA A 24 19.83 16.44 -3.07
C ALA A 24 19.95 16.45 -1.54
N THR A 25 19.60 15.34 -0.88
CA THR A 25 19.81 15.14 0.56
C THR A 25 21.19 14.57 0.88
N GLY A 26 22.02 14.31 -0.14
CA GLY A 26 23.31 13.63 -0.01
C GLY A 26 23.19 12.11 0.11
N SER A 27 22.05 11.52 -0.22
CA SER A 27 21.87 10.07 -0.11
C SER A 27 22.52 9.33 -1.29
N GLU A 28 23.44 8.41 -0.98
CA GLU A 28 24.00 7.48 -1.96
C GLU A 28 23.22 6.16 -2.07
N ARG A 29 22.12 5.98 -1.30
CA ARG A 29 21.45 4.65 -1.21
C ARG A 29 20.79 4.20 -2.51
N GLY A 30 20.54 5.12 -3.44
CA GLY A 30 20.10 4.77 -4.81
C GLY A 30 21.18 4.12 -5.67
N PHE A 31 22.46 4.39 -5.36
CA PHE A 31 23.58 4.11 -6.27
C PHE A 31 24.59 3.15 -5.66
N SER A 32 24.80 3.24 -4.35
CA SER A 32 25.73 2.38 -3.64
C SER A 32 25.33 0.91 -3.74
N MET A 33 26.34 0.05 -3.79
CA MET A 33 26.20 -1.40 -3.88
C MET A 33 26.40 -2.08 -2.52
N ASP A 34 26.35 -1.35 -1.41
CA ASP A 34 26.30 -1.97 -0.08
C ASP A 34 24.93 -2.64 0.18
N ASP A 35 24.91 -3.58 1.12
CA ASP A 35 23.72 -4.40 1.38
C ASP A 35 22.52 -3.61 1.89
N THR A 36 22.74 -2.50 2.62
CA THR A 36 21.65 -1.61 3.02
C THR A 36 21.02 -0.94 1.81
N SER A 37 21.85 -0.42 0.89
CA SER A 37 21.37 0.20 -0.35
C SER A 37 20.63 -0.80 -1.25
N ARG A 38 21.10 -2.06 -1.33
CA ARG A 38 20.38 -3.14 -2.02
C ARG A 38 19.03 -3.45 -1.36
N ALA A 39 18.99 -3.56 -0.04
CA ALA A 39 17.78 -3.82 0.73
C ALA A 39 16.74 -2.70 0.55
N LEU A 40 17.18 -1.45 0.59
CA LEU A 40 16.30 -0.30 0.36
C LEU A 40 15.72 -0.31 -1.06
N ARG A 41 16.54 -0.60 -2.09
CA ARG A 41 16.04 -0.73 -3.47
C ARG A 41 15.04 -1.87 -3.62
N ALA A 42 15.32 -3.02 -3.00
CA ALA A 42 14.38 -4.15 -2.99
C ALA A 42 13.05 -3.76 -2.33
N LEU A 43 13.10 -3.05 -1.20
CA LEU A 43 11.92 -2.53 -0.52
C LEU A 43 11.13 -1.54 -1.39
N ARG A 44 11.80 -0.58 -2.03
CA ARG A 44 11.16 0.36 -2.96
C ARG A 44 10.48 -0.38 -4.12
N ASN A 45 11.14 -1.38 -4.70
CA ASN A 45 10.56 -2.18 -5.78
C ASN A 45 9.34 -2.98 -5.32
N ALA A 46 9.38 -3.57 -4.12
CA ALA A 46 8.22 -4.28 -3.56
C ALA A 46 7.02 -3.35 -3.34
N VAL A 47 7.24 -2.10 -2.90
CA VAL A 47 6.17 -1.09 -2.76
C VAL A 47 5.60 -0.72 -4.14
N LEU A 48 6.44 -0.52 -5.15
CA LEU A 48 6.00 -0.21 -6.51
C LEU A 48 5.17 -1.36 -7.11
N GLU A 49 5.66 -2.59 -6.99
CA GLU A 49 4.95 -3.79 -7.44
C GLU A 49 3.60 -3.93 -6.74
N ALA A 50 3.57 -3.80 -5.41
CA ALA A 50 2.33 -3.92 -4.65
C ALA A 50 1.33 -2.80 -4.95
N SER A 51 1.81 -1.61 -5.34
CA SER A 51 0.98 -0.48 -5.73
C SER A 51 0.37 -0.63 -7.12
N ALA A 52 0.93 -1.50 -7.98
CA ALA A 52 0.43 -1.72 -9.34
C ALA A 52 -0.96 -2.39 -9.36
N VAL A 53 -1.37 -3.04 -8.26
CA VAL A 53 -2.71 -3.65 -8.11
C VAL A 53 -3.85 -2.66 -8.28
N LYS A 54 -3.61 -1.35 -8.11
CA LYS A 54 -4.61 -0.29 -8.37
C LYS A 54 -5.26 -0.42 -9.76
N GLY A 55 -4.49 -0.76 -10.78
CA GLY A 55 -5.01 -0.99 -12.14
C GLY A 55 -5.88 -2.25 -12.29
N LEU A 56 -5.80 -3.21 -11.36
CA LEU A 56 -6.71 -4.36 -11.28
C LEU A 56 -8.02 -4.01 -10.56
N ILE A 57 -7.96 -3.15 -9.53
CA ILE A 57 -9.14 -2.69 -8.80
C ILE A 57 -10.12 -1.97 -9.74
N GLU A 58 -9.62 -1.14 -10.65
CA GLU A 58 -10.44 -0.44 -11.66
C GLU A 58 -11.23 -1.41 -12.56
N LYS A 59 -10.68 -2.60 -12.82
CA LYS A 59 -11.30 -3.63 -13.67
C LYS A 59 -12.26 -4.54 -12.89
N ARG A 60 -12.20 -4.52 -11.56
CA ARG A 60 -12.96 -5.42 -10.66
C ARG A 60 -14.47 -5.39 -10.92
N ALA A 61 -15.04 -4.19 -11.13
CA ALA A 61 -16.47 -4.00 -11.32
C ALA A 61 -16.99 -4.66 -12.61
N ALA A 62 -16.22 -4.60 -13.69
CA ALA A 62 -16.58 -5.16 -15.00
C ALA A 62 -16.15 -6.63 -15.17
N ALA A 63 -15.34 -7.17 -14.27
CA ALA A 63 -14.84 -8.54 -14.36
C ALA A 63 -15.95 -9.59 -14.16
N GLU A 64 -15.89 -10.66 -14.94
CA GLU A 64 -16.69 -11.87 -14.75
C GLU A 64 -16.43 -12.51 -13.37
N PRO A 65 -17.36 -13.30 -12.81
CA PRO A 65 -17.26 -13.78 -11.43
C PRO A 65 -15.96 -14.53 -11.09
N ALA A 66 -15.45 -15.35 -12.01
CA ALA A 66 -14.20 -16.08 -11.79
C ALA A 66 -12.98 -15.14 -11.74
N LEU A 67 -12.90 -14.18 -12.68
CA LEU A 67 -11.85 -13.18 -12.72
C LEU A 67 -11.93 -12.22 -11.52
N ARG A 68 -13.14 -11.85 -11.10
CA ARG A 68 -13.35 -11.01 -9.91
C ARG A 68 -12.75 -11.65 -8.67
N ARG A 69 -12.94 -12.96 -8.45
CA ARG A 69 -12.33 -13.66 -7.31
C ARG A 69 -10.79 -13.61 -7.34
N VAL A 70 -10.18 -13.74 -8.52
CA VAL A 70 -8.73 -13.64 -8.68
C VAL A 70 -8.25 -12.21 -8.39
N ILE A 71 -8.97 -11.20 -8.87
CA ILE A 71 -8.70 -9.80 -8.54
C ILE A 71 -8.78 -9.58 -7.03
N ASP A 72 -9.83 -10.08 -6.37
CA ASP A 72 -10.04 -9.90 -4.94
C ASP A 72 -8.90 -10.52 -4.12
N GLN A 73 -8.45 -11.73 -4.46
CA GLN A 73 -7.29 -12.38 -3.83
C GLN A 73 -5.99 -11.60 -4.06
N SER A 74 -5.78 -11.08 -5.27
CA SER A 74 -4.60 -10.26 -5.59
C SER A 74 -4.62 -8.96 -4.78
N VAL A 75 -5.79 -8.33 -4.67
CA VAL A 75 -6.02 -7.11 -3.91
C VAL A 75 -5.76 -7.33 -2.42
N GLU A 76 -6.24 -8.43 -1.85
CA GLU A 76 -5.96 -8.79 -0.45
C GLU A 76 -4.46 -9.03 -0.21
N HIS A 77 -3.79 -9.79 -1.08
CA HIS A 77 -2.37 -10.08 -0.97
C HIS A 77 -1.51 -8.80 -0.97
N HIS A 78 -1.73 -7.91 -1.95
CA HIS A 78 -0.94 -6.67 -2.05
C HIS A 78 -1.23 -5.70 -0.91
N TRP A 79 -2.46 -5.68 -0.38
CA TRP A 79 -2.77 -4.93 0.83
C TRP A 79 -1.99 -5.45 2.04
N ASP A 80 -1.91 -6.77 2.21
CA ASP A 80 -1.14 -7.39 3.30
C ASP A 80 0.36 -7.12 3.20
N VAL A 81 0.91 -7.05 1.97
CA VAL A 81 2.29 -6.62 1.74
C VAL A 81 2.49 -5.16 2.18
N LEU A 82 1.66 -4.23 1.70
CA LEU A 82 1.80 -2.81 1.99
C LEU A 82 1.62 -2.50 3.48
N ARG A 83 0.64 -3.13 4.16
CA ARG A 83 0.51 -2.95 5.61
C ARG A 83 1.65 -3.56 6.40
N GLY A 84 2.21 -4.69 5.96
CA GLY A 84 3.37 -5.31 6.61
C GLY A 84 4.58 -4.39 6.58
N ILE A 85 4.76 -3.69 5.46
CA ILE A 85 5.74 -2.62 5.29
C ILE A 85 5.36 -1.44 6.19
N ALA A 86 4.16 -0.87 6.06
CA ALA A 86 3.73 0.31 6.81
C ALA A 86 3.84 0.15 8.34
N ARG A 87 3.63 -1.06 8.87
CA ARG A 87 3.78 -1.38 10.31
C ARG A 87 5.16 -1.08 10.88
N GLN A 88 6.21 -1.01 10.07
CA GLN A 88 7.53 -0.60 10.53
C GLN A 88 7.62 0.88 10.94
N TRP A 89 6.57 1.66 10.67
CA TRP A 89 6.44 3.07 11.04
C TRP A 89 5.17 3.33 11.87
N GLU A 90 4.72 2.34 12.65
CA GLU A 90 3.50 2.45 13.46
C GLU A 90 3.56 3.58 14.51
N ASP A 91 4.74 3.92 14.97
CA ASP A 91 5.03 5.01 15.92
C ASP A 91 5.09 6.40 15.26
N HIS A 92 5.02 6.48 13.93
CA HIS A 92 5.09 7.74 13.20
C HIS A 92 3.76 8.53 13.30
N GLY A 93 3.85 9.86 13.46
CA GLY A 93 2.67 10.75 13.60
C GLY A 93 1.62 10.66 12.48
N ASP A 94 2.04 10.56 11.20
CA ASP A 94 1.10 10.38 10.08
C ASP A 94 0.61 8.94 9.87
N PHE A 95 0.97 7.99 10.74
CA PHE A 95 0.50 6.62 10.61
C PHE A 95 -1.02 6.55 10.86
N LEU A 96 -1.78 6.06 9.87
CA LEU A 96 -3.22 5.96 9.98
C LEU A 96 -3.64 4.60 10.56
N ARG A 97 -4.63 4.60 11.45
CA ARG A 97 -5.16 3.38 12.08
C ARG A 97 -5.69 2.37 11.04
N GLU A 98 -6.15 2.84 9.88
CA GLU A 98 -6.62 1.96 8.81
C GLU A 98 -5.53 1.02 8.27
N PHE A 99 -4.25 1.41 8.31
CA PHE A 99 -3.14 0.55 7.88
C PHE A 99 -3.01 -0.70 8.78
N LYS A 100 -3.63 -0.70 9.95
CA LYS A 100 -3.69 -1.89 10.81
C LYS A 100 -4.78 -2.87 10.44
N ARG A 101 -5.72 -2.52 9.56
CA ARG A 101 -6.87 -3.37 9.20
C ARG A 101 -6.51 -4.33 8.07
N HIS A 102 -7.14 -5.50 8.04
CA HIS A 102 -7.17 -6.39 6.89
C HIS A 102 -8.07 -5.81 5.79
N ALA A 103 -7.90 -6.31 4.56
CA ALA A 103 -8.70 -5.88 3.41
C ALA A 103 -10.22 -6.02 3.65
N TRP A 104 -10.65 -7.15 4.22
CA TRP A 104 -12.05 -7.45 4.50
C TRP A 104 -12.65 -6.51 5.56
N GLU A 105 -11.89 -6.10 6.58
CA GLU A 105 -12.34 -5.12 7.59
C GLU A 105 -12.60 -3.73 6.98
N LEU A 106 -11.91 -3.39 5.88
CA LEU A 106 -12.10 -2.14 5.14
C LEU A 106 -13.29 -2.21 4.17
N ASP A 107 -13.61 -3.40 3.66
CA ASP A 107 -14.83 -3.62 2.87
C ASP A 107 -16.09 -3.49 3.74
N GLU A 108 -16.10 -4.09 4.94
CA GLU A 108 -17.22 -3.99 5.88
C GLU A 108 -17.49 -2.55 6.32
N ALA A 109 -16.45 -1.76 6.55
CA ALA A 109 -16.57 -0.34 6.91
C ALA A 109 -17.19 0.52 5.80
N LEU A 110 -17.03 0.14 4.52
CA LEU A 110 -17.67 0.80 3.39
C LEU A 110 -19.12 0.33 3.18
N ALA A 111 -19.44 -0.89 3.62
CA ALA A 111 -20.77 -1.48 3.50
C ALA A 111 -21.73 -1.08 4.63
N ALA A 112 -21.22 -0.61 5.77
CA ALA A 112 -22.04 -0.06 6.83
C ALA A 112 -22.66 1.27 6.34
N PRO A 113 -24.01 1.39 6.27
CA PRO A 113 -24.62 2.65 5.91
C PRO A 113 -24.26 3.69 6.97
N ALA A 114 -23.97 4.92 6.54
CA ALA A 114 -23.94 6.07 7.43
C ALA A 114 -25.29 6.10 8.16
N ALA A 115 -25.30 5.62 9.40
CA ALA A 115 -26.44 5.76 10.29
C ALA A 115 -26.57 7.27 10.54
N THR A 116 -27.44 7.87 9.74
CA THR A 116 -27.97 9.22 9.87
C THR A 116 -28.12 9.56 11.35
N GLU A 117 -27.32 10.50 11.84
CA GLU A 117 -27.59 11.18 13.10
C GLU A 117 -28.97 11.84 12.96
N GLY A 118 -29.92 11.37 13.75
CA GLY A 118 -31.24 11.96 13.95
C GLY A 118 -31.32 12.64 15.30
#